data_AF-A0A941QWC3-F1
#
_entry.id   AF-A0A941QWC3-F1
#
_cell.length_a   1.000
_cell.length_b   1.000
_cell.length_c   1.000
_cell.angle_alpha   90.00
_cell.angle_beta   90.00
_cell.angle_gamma   90.00
#
_symmetry.space_group_name_H-M   'P 1'
#
loop_
_entity.id
_entity.type
_entity.pdbx_description
1 polymer ?
#
loop_
_entity_poly.entity_id
_entity_poly.type
_entity_poly.pdbx_seq_one_letter_code
_entity_poly.pdbx_strand_id
1 'polypeptide(L)'
;MDASFKSRCSWLVVCCSKKLTQQVTAYSTLQCLIAILTVSPFISISVQANPLIDTYVKFNQNLTYAIMKPMRDSMGVALESVNVEYRNQPVSFQYQMWRLRPNSVCQPQKYSLLKYSSCTEAASQFFRETCQTLQQNPTDLLLYPNYKRLYCNAAASYQPVIAKVRRSEPMDERTQQRQQCSMLTIKAARTRKTIDIYERDKACGGDT
;
A
#
# COMPACT_ATOMS: atom_id res chain seq x y z
N MET A 1 -36.09 -6.24 30.93
CA MET A 1 -36.79 -4.95 30.73
C MET A 1 -35.90 -4.10 29.83
N ASP A 2 -35.65 -4.49 28.59
CA ASP A 2 -36.59 -4.73 27.46
C ASP A 2 -37.13 -3.40 26.94
N ALA A 3 -37.30 -3.14 25.65
CA ALA A 3 -36.86 -3.72 24.40
C ALA A 3 -37.49 -2.79 23.33
N SER A 4 -36.84 -2.68 22.17
CA SER A 4 -37.48 -2.58 20.84
C SER A 4 -38.99 -2.27 20.79
N PHE A 5 -39.37 -1.15 20.17
CA PHE A 5 -40.67 -1.09 19.49
C PHE A 5 -40.58 -0.62 18.02
N LYS A 6 -41.00 -1.52 17.13
CA LYS A 6 -41.26 -1.28 15.71
C LYS A 6 -42.58 -0.53 15.52
N SER A 7 -42.60 0.44 14.60
CA SER A 7 -43.59 0.55 13.50
C SER A 7 -43.21 1.73 12.62
N ARG A 8 -42.95 1.59 11.32
CA ARG A 8 -43.81 1.14 10.20
C ARG A 8 -44.83 2.19 9.72
N CYS A 9 -44.64 2.54 8.45
CA CYS A 9 -45.63 2.97 7.47
C CYS A 9 -46.24 4.38 7.62
N SER A 10 -46.65 5.06 6.54
CA SER A 10 -46.34 4.98 5.09
C SER A 10 -47.05 6.17 4.38
N TRP A 11 -46.93 6.31 3.05
CA TRP A 11 -47.59 7.29 2.15
C TRP A 11 -47.06 8.74 2.22
N LEU A 12 -47.07 9.57 1.17
CA LEU A 12 -46.99 9.48 -0.32
C LEU A 12 -46.82 10.95 -0.83
N VAL A 13 -46.29 11.32 -2.01
CA VAL A 13 -45.30 10.77 -2.95
C VAL A 13 -44.80 11.96 -3.83
N VAL A 14 -43.75 11.88 -4.67
CA VAL A 14 -43.84 11.91 -6.16
C VAL A 14 -42.43 12.00 -6.77
N CYS A 15 -42.16 11.11 -7.74
CA CYS A 15 -41.25 11.17 -8.91
C CYS A 15 -39.92 11.99 -8.89
N CYS A 16 -38.82 11.31 -9.28
CA CYS A 16 -38.51 11.15 -10.71
C CYS A 16 -37.67 9.88 -11.00
N SER A 17 -37.99 9.15 -12.07
CA SER A 17 -37.28 7.92 -12.50
C SER A 17 -35.93 8.27 -13.14
N LYS A 18 -34.79 7.58 -12.95
CA LYS A 18 -34.42 6.14 -13.01
C LYS A 18 -34.55 5.45 -14.39
N LYS A 19 -33.37 5.28 -15.02
CA LYS A 19 -32.93 4.11 -15.82
C LYS A 19 -33.71 3.85 -17.13
N LEU A 20 -33.29 3.00 -18.09
CA LEU A 20 -32.40 1.81 -18.17
C LEU A 20 -31.65 1.93 -19.56
N THR A 21 -30.79 1.06 -20.11
CA THR A 21 -30.71 -0.41 -20.05
C THR A 21 -29.34 -0.92 -20.50
N GLN A 22 -28.91 -2.03 -19.91
CA GLN A 22 -27.94 -3.00 -20.44
C GLN A 22 -28.51 -4.39 -20.08
N GLN A 23 -27.99 -5.48 -20.68
CA GLN A 23 -28.45 -6.89 -20.56
C GLN A 23 -29.62 -7.27 -21.49
N VAL A 24 -29.76 -8.52 -21.98
CA VAL A 24 -28.86 -9.69 -22.07
C VAL A 24 -29.36 -10.57 -23.23
N THR A 25 -28.47 -11.28 -23.93
CA THR A 25 -28.82 -12.29 -24.94
C THR A 25 -29.09 -13.67 -24.32
N ALA A 26 -30.23 -14.31 -24.62
CA ALA A 26 -30.36 -15.75 -24.93
C ALA A 26 -31.84 -16.19 -25.10
N TYR A 27 -32.07 -17.26 -25.89
CA TYR A 27 -33.33 -18.02 -26.09
C TYR A 27 -34.49 -17.27 -26.78
N SER A 28 -35.41 -17.92 -27.52
CA SER A 28 -35.35 -19.17 -28.29
C SER A 28 -36.53 -19.20 -29.29
N THR A 29 -36.30 -19.63 -30.53
CA THR A 29 -37.25 -20.26 -31.47
C THR A 29 -38.71 -19.78 -31.60
N LEU A 30 -39.02 -19.32 -32.82
CA LEU A 30 -40.27 -19.53 -33.58
C LEU A 30 -41.59 -18.83 -33.19
N GLN A 31 -42.16 -18.16 -34.21
CA GLN A 31 -43.59 -17.88 -34.43
C GLN A 31 -44.27 -16.91 -33.43
N CYS A 32 -45.28 -16.11 -33.82
CA CYS A 32 -45.89 -15.94 -35.13
C CYS A 32 -46.29 -14.47 -35.39
N LEU A 33 -46.76 -14.21 -36.61
CA LEU A 33 -47.33 -12.95 -37.08
C LEU A 33 -48.56 -12.50 -36.25
N ILE A 34 -49.05 -11.27 -36.51
CA ILE A 34 -50.19 -10.55 -35.91
C ILE A 34 -49.78 -9.60 -34.77
N ALA A 35 -50.15 -8.31 -34.73
CA ALA A 35 -50.62 -7.40 -35.78
C ALA A 35 -50.59 -5.94 -35.27
N ILE A 36 -50.24 -5.00 -36.16
CA ILE A 36 -50.94 -3.71 -36.36
C ILE A 36 -50.88 -2.64 -35.23
N LEU A 37 -50.28 -1.50 -35.59
CA LEU A 37 -50.56 -0.14 -35.09
C LEU A 37 -50.35 0.19 -33.60
N THR A 38 -49.10 0.41 -33.21
CA THR A 38 -48.72 1.69 -32.56
C THR A 38 -47.41 2.20 -33.14
N VAL A 39 -47.49 2.96 -34.24
CA VAL A 39 -46.33 3.70 -34.76
C VAL A 39 -46.09 4.91 -33.86
N SER A 40 -45.44 4.68 -32.72
CA SER A 40 -44.79 5.76 -31.99
C SER A 40 -43.40 5.93 -32.61
N PRO A 41 -43.13 7.03 -33.34
CA PRO A 41 -41.80 7.27 -33.84
C PRO A 41 -40.93 7.59 -32.64
N PHE A 42 -40.11 6.62 -32.21
CA PHE A 42 -38.90 6.93 -31.46
C PHE A 42 -37.98 7.70 -32.40
N ILE A 43 -38.21 9.01 -32.48
CA ILE A 43 -37.33 9.97 -33.10
C ILE A 43 -36.02 9.87 -32.34
N SER A 44 -35.11 9.06 -32.88
CA SER A 44 -33.73 9.04 -32.45
C SER A 44 -33.13 10.36 -32.88
N ILE A 45 -33.30 11.39 -32.05
CA ILE A 45 -32.66 12.68 -32.23
C ILE A 45 -31.16 12.41 -32.10
N SER A 46 -30.50 12.20 -33.24
CA SER A 46 -29.05 12.20 -33.30
C SER A 46 -28.62 13.59 -32.86
N VAL A 47 -28.14 13.70 -31.62
CA VAL A 47 -27.49 14.91 -31.10
C VAL A 47 -26.24 15.11 -31.93
N GLN A 48 -26.38 15.88 -33.00
CA GLN A 48 -25.31 16.18 -33.92
C GLN A 48 -24.32 17.08 -33.20
N ALA A 49 -23.17 16.50 -32.84
CA ALA A 49 -22.12 17.20 -32.12
C ALA A 49 -21.68 18.42 -32.95
N ASN A 50 -22.08 19.61 -32.51
CA ASN A 50 -21.72 20.85 -33.20
C ASN A 50 -20.23 21.13 -32.94
N PRO A 51 -19.36 21.11 -33.97
CA PRO A 51 -17.91 21.26 -33.79
C PRO A 51 -17.51 22.62 -33.19
N LEU A 52 -18.34 23.67 -33.37
CA LEU A 52 -18.14 24.97 -32.73
C LEU A 52 -18.35 24.91 -31.21
N ILE A 53 -19.30 24.09 -30.74
CA ILE A 53 -19.56 23.94 -29.30
C ILE A 53 -18.46 23.10 -28.64
N ASP A 54 -18.05 22.00 -29.29
CA ASP A 54 -16.96 21.15 -28.80
C ASP A 54 -15.62 21.89 -28.72
N THR A 55 -15.27 22.69 -29.74
CA THR A 55 -14.05 23.52 -29.72
C THR A 55 -14.10 24.61 -28.64
N TYR A 56 -15.24 25.28 -28.44
CA TYR A 56 -15.42 26.24 -27.34
C TYR A 56 -15.31 25.59 -25.96
N VAL A 57 -15.90 24.41 -25.76
CA VAL A 57 -15.80 23.66 -24.50
C VAL A 57 -14.35 23.25 -24.23
N LYS A 58 -13.64 22.70 -25.21
CA LYS A 58 -12.22 22.32 -25.11
C LYS A 58 -11.32 23.52 -24.79
N PHE A 59 -11.55 24.67 -25.42
CA PHE A 59 -10.83 25.91 -25.11
C PHE A 59 -11.01 26.33 -23.64
N ASN A 60 -12.25 26.38 -23.15
CA ASN A 60 -12.54 26.75 -21.77
C ASN A 60 -11.97 25.74 -20.75
N GLN A 61 -12.00 24.44 -21.07
CA GLN A 61 -11.36 23.40 -20.26
C GLN A 61 -9.84 23.59 -20.18
N ASN A 62 -9.17 23.86 -21.30
CA ASN A 62 -7.73 24.13 -21.34
C ASN A 62 -7.36 25.41 -20.57
N LEU A 63 -8.14 26.48 -20.72
CA LEU A 63 -7.95 27.73 -19.98
C LEU A 63 -8.11 27.51 -18.47
N THR A 64 -9.18 26.82 -18.05
CA THR A 64 -9.42 26.46 -16.65
C THR A 64 -8.28 25.59 -16.10
N TYR A 65 -7.81 24.61 -16.87
CA TYR A 65 -6.68 23.77 -16.49
C TYR A 65 -5.40 24.60 -16.31
N ALA A 66 -5.09 25.51 -17.24
CA ALA A 66 -3.90 26.37 -17.18
C ALA A 66 -3.91 27.29 -15.95
N ILE A 67 -5.05 27.91 -15.63
CA ILE A 67 -5.22 28.76 -14.45
C ILE A 67 -5.12 27.94 -13.15
N MET A 68 -5.73 26.75 -13.10
CA MET A 68 -5.70 25.90 -11.90
C MET A 68 -4.41 25.10 -11.73
N LYS A 69 -3.54 24.99 -12.74
CA LYS A 69 -2.30 24.20 -12.66
C LYS A 69 -1.35 24.72 -11.57
N PRO A 70 -0.93 26.02 -11.54
CA PRO A 70 -0.05 26.52 -10.48
C PRO A 70 -0.60 26.34 -9.07
N MET A 71 -1.93 26.50 -8.88
CA MET A 71 -2.57 26.23 -7.59
C MET A 71 -2.49 24.75 -7.20
N ARG A 72 -2.78 23.84 -8.14
CA ARG A 72 -2.75 22.39 -7.92
C ARG A 72 -1.35 21.87 -7.61
N ASP A 73 -0.35 22.41 -8.31
CA ASP A 73 1.07 22.12 -8.12
C ASP A 73 1.53 22.64 -6.74
N SER A 74 1.17 23.88 -6.39
CA SER A 74 1.43 24.45 -5.05
C SER A 74 0.76 23.67 -3.91
N MET A 75 -0.45 23.16 -4.13
CA MET A 75 -1.15 22.28 -3.19
C MET A 75 -0.64 20.83 -3.19
N GLY A 76 0.16 20.43 -4.18
CA GLY A 76 0.69 19.07 -4.33
C GLY A 76 -0.41 18.01 -4.49
N VAL A 77 -1.55 18.33 -5.10
CA VAL A 77 -2.73 17.42 -5.15
C VAL A 77 -2.47 16.18 -6.00
N ALA A 78 -1.55 16.28 -6.97
CA ALA A 78 -1.13 15.16 -7.79
C ALA A 78 -0.43 14.07 -6.94
N LEU A 79 -0.57 12.82 -7.35
CA LEU A 79 0.25 11.73 -6.82
C LEU A 79 1.59 11.74 -7.55
N GLU A 80 2.64 12.16 -6.86
CA GLU A 80 4.00 12.21 -7.41
C GLU A 80 4.80 11.00 -6.92
N SER A 81 5.65 10.46 -7.81
CA SER A 81 6.51 9.30 -7.54
C SER A 81 7.96 9.70 -7.75
N VAL A 82 8.78 9.51 -6.72
CA VAL A 82 10.20 9.82 -6.71
C VAL A 82 11.00 8.52 -6.62
N ASN A 83 12.02 8.40 -7.46
CA ASN A 83 13.02 7.34 -7.39
C ASN A 83 14.37 8.03 -7.23
N VAL A 84 15.08 7.73 -6.15
CA VAL A 84 16.40 8.26 -5.84
C VAL A 84 17.33 7.13 -5.43
N GLU A 85 18.57 7.18 -5.91
CA GLU A 85 19.61 6.27 -5.45
C GLU A 85 20.32 6.88 -4.26
N TYR A 86 20.26 6.21 -3.11
CA TYR A 86 20.83 6.69 -1.87
C TYR A 86 21.68 5.58 -1.24
N ARG A 87 22.99 5.84 -1.11
CA ARG A 87 23.99 4.88 -0.58
C ARG A 87 23.94 3.51 -1.30
N ASN A 88 23.89 3.52 -2.64
CA ASN A 88 23.75 2.34 -3.51
C ASN A 88 22.45 1.54 -3.28
N GLN A 89 21.40 2.18 -2.74
CA GLN A 89 20.07 1.59 -2.60
C GLN A 89 19.03 2.41 -3.36
N PRO A 90 18.23 1.79 -4.25
CA PRO A 90 17.18 2.47 -5.00
C PRO A 90 15.94 2.70 -4.11
N VAL A 91 15.86 3.88 -3.50
CA VAL A 91 14.74 4.33 -2.68
C VAL A 91 13.67 4.91 -3.59
N SER A 92 12.54 4.22 -3.67
CA SER A 92 11.33 4.68 -4.36
C SER A 92 10.27 5.08 -3.34
N PHE A 93 9.54 6.17 -3.57
CA PHE A 93 8.42 6.59 -2.73
C PHE A 93 7.43 7.47 -3.50
N GLN A 94 6.22 7.60 -2.97
CA GLN A 94 5.18 8.49 -3.47
C GLN A 94 4.70 9.46 -2.39
N TYR A 95 4.31 10.66 -2.81
CA TYR A 95 3.65 11.63 -1.94
C TYR A 95 2.43 12.25 -2.62
N GLN A 96 1.55 12.79 -1.78
CA GLN A 96 0.38 13.55 -2.19
C GLN A 96 0.05 14.59 -1.11
N MET A 97 -0.39 15.77 -1.49
CA MET A 97 -0.66 16.91 -0.61
C MET A 97 0.51 17.22 0.35
N TRP A 98 1.73 17.12 -0.17
CA TRP A 98 2.98 17.29 0.58
C TRP A 98 3.12 16.36 1.80
N ARG A 99 2.52 15.16 1.73
CA ARG A 99 2.62 14.09 2.73
C ARG A 99 3.10 12.81 2.07
N LEU A 100 4.12 12.19 2.66
CA LEU A 100 4.62 10.88 2.27
C LEU A 100 3.50 9.84 2.42
N ARG A 101 3.34 8.94 1.44
CA ARG A 101 2.53 7.73 1.60
C ARG A 101 3.43 6.61 2.12
N PRO A 102 3.41 6.24 3.42
CA PRO A 102 4.38 5.27 3.97
C PRO A 102 4.33 3.91 3.25
N ASN A 103 3.13 3.46 2.87
CA ASN A 103 2.90 2.22 2.12
C ASN A 103 3.41 2.25 0.67
N SER A 104 3.93 3.38 0.18
CA SER A 104 4.54 3.49 -1.16
C SER A 104 6.06 3.37 -1.15
N VAL A 105 6.69 3.45 0.02
CA VAL A 105 8.15 3.41 0.14
C VAL A 105 8.65 1.99 -0.19
N CYS A 106 9.68 1.90 -1.04
CA CYS A 106 10.35 0.66 -1.43
C CYS A 106 9.41 -0.44 -1.96
N GLN A 107 8.31 -0.08 -2.64
CA GLN A 107 7.37 -1.07 -3.19
C GLN A 107 8.01 -2.10 -4.13
N PRO A 108 8.93 -1.76 -5.05
CA PRO A 108 9.59 -2.75 -5.91
C PRO A 108 10.33 -3.85 -5.14
N GLN A 109 10.87 -3.52 -3.96
CA GLN A 109 11.68 -4.44 -3.13
C GLN A 109 10.84 -5.31 -2.19
N LYS A 110 9.54 -5.00 -2.01
CA LYS A 110 8.62 -5.60 -1.03
C LYS A 110 8.59 -7.13 -0.98
N TYR A 111 8.80 -7.79 -2.13
CA TYR A 111 8.81 -9.26 -2.23
C TYR A 111 10.03 -9.94 -1.60
N SER A 112 11.11 -9.20 -1.34
CA SER A 112 12.34 -9.74 -0.75
C SER A 112 12.61 -9.04 0.58
N LEU A 113 12.30 -9.70 1.70
CA LEU A 113 12.34 -9.10 3.04
C LEU A 113 13.67 -8.41 3.38
N LEU A 114 14.80 -8.98 2.97
CA LEU A 114 16.14 -8.40 3.20
C LEU A 114 16.41 -7.16 2.34
N LYS A 115 15.95 -7.14 1.08
CA LYS A 115 16.06 -5.96 0.19
C LYS A 115 15.06 -4.87 0.57
N TYR A 116 13.88 -5.27 1.03
CA TYR A 116 12.86 -4.35 1.53
C TYR A 116 13.32 -3.67 2.82
N SER A 117 13.81 -4.43 3.80
CA SER A 117 14.25 -3.87 5.08
C SER A 117 15.38 -2.86 4.90
N SER A 118 16.47 -3.27 4.25
CA SER A 118 17.58 -2.37 3.88
C SER A 118 17.09 -1.10 3.18
N CYS A 119 16.27 -1.24 2.13
CA CYS A 119 15.71 -0.08 1.42
C CYS A 119 14.87 0.83 2.34
N THR A 120 14.04 0.29 3.23
CA THR A 120 13.24 1.12 4.16
C THR A 120 14.11 1.80 5.22
N GLU A 121 15.17 1.16 5.70
CA GLU A 121 16.15 1.77 6.60
C GLU A 121 16.90 2.92 5.91
N ALA A 122 17.36 2.69 4.67
CA ALA A 122 17.98 3.70 3.83
C ALA A 122 17.03 4.88 3.53
N ALA A 123 15.75 4.61 3.25
CA ALA A 123 14.73 5.64 3.07
C ALA A 123 14.51 6.48 4.33
N SER A 124 14.49 5.86 5.52
CA SER A 124 14.38 6.58 6.79
C SER A 124 15.58 7.49 7.06
N GLN A 125 16.80 7.05 6.73
CA GLN A 125 18.01 7.87 6.79
C GLN A 125 17.94 9.03 5.80
N PHE A 126 17.60 8.76 4.54
CA PHE A 126 17.42 9.76 3.48
C PHE A 126 16.43 10.87 3.88
N PHE A 127 15.27 10.53 4.44
CA PHE A 127 14.30 11.54 4.89
C PHE A 127 14.84 12.41 6.03
N ARG A 128 15.58 11.83 6.98
CA ARG A 128 16.20 12.55 8.10
C ARG A 128 17.29 13.52 7.61
N GLU A 129 18.21 13.05 6.77
CA GLU A 129 19.29 13.87 6.21
C GLU A 129 18.75 14.98 5.30
N THR A 130 17.74 14.67 4.48
CA THR A 130 17.08 15.67 3.61
C THR A 130 16.35 16.74 4.45
N CYS A 131 15.63 16.34 5.50
CA CYS A 131 15.02 17.29 6.42
C CYS A 131 16.08 18.20 7.10
N GLN A 132 17.18 17.62 7.59
CA GLN A 132 18.27 18.37 8.22
C GLN A 132 18.91 19.37 7.23
N THR A 133 19.20 18.92 6.00
CA THR A 133 19.78 19.74 4.94
C THR A 133 18.87 20.92 4.60
N LEU A 134 17.56 20.68 4.46
CA LEU A 134 16.55 21.72 4.21
C LEU A 134 16.31 22.64 5.43
N GLN A 135 16.58 22.19 6.65
CA GLN A 135 16.54 23.05 7.83
C GLN A 135 17.75 23.99 7.90
N GLN A 136 18.94 23.49 7.55
CA GLN A 136 20.20 24.24 7.59
C GLN A 136 20.36 25.22 6.41
N ASN A 137 19.84 24.87 5.24
CA ASN A 137 20.00 25.65 4.00
C ASN A 137 18.63 26.13 3.50
N PRO A 138 18.11 27.27 4.00
CA PRO A 138 16.90 27.88 3.46
C PRO A 138 17.12 28.42 2.05
N THR A 139 16.05 28.46 1.24
CA THR A 139 16.09 28.98 -0.13
C THR A 139 14.75 29.59 -0.49
N ASP A 140 14.75 30.70 -1.22
CA ASP A 140 13.54 31.45 -1.62
C ASP A 140 12.74 30.82 -2.78
N LEU A 141 12.93 29.52 -3.03
CA LEU A 141 12.15 28.77 -4.00
C LEU A 141 10.69 28.66 -3.55
N LEU A 142 9.74 28.96 -4.43
CA LEU A 142 8.29 28.98 -4.14
C LEU A 142 7.78 27.70 -3.43
N LEU A 143 8.36 26.53 -3.74
CA LEU A 143 7.97 25.23 -3.18
C LEU A 143 8.85 24.76 -2.00
N TYR A 144 9.90 25.51 -1.62
CA TYR A 144 10.77 25.19 -0.48
C TYR A 144 10.02 24.88 0.82
N PRO A 145 9.05 25.69 1.32
CA PRO A 145 8.35 25.38 2.58
C PRO A 145 7.54 24.09 2.49
N ASN A 146 7.07 23.74 1.29
CA ASN A 146 6.31 22.52 1.03
C ASN A 146 7.21 21.28 1.01
N TYR A 147 8.36 21.32 0.33
CA TYR A 147 9.36 20.25 0.40
C TYR A 147 9.92 20.05 1.81
N LYS A 148 10.23 21.14 2.52
CA LYS A 148 10.66 21.10 3.93
C LYS A 148 9.61 20.39 4.81
N ARG A 149 8.34 20.75 4.65
CA ARG A 149 7.21 20.10 5.35
C ARG A 149 7.13 18.60 5.00
N LEU A 150 7.20 18.24 3.71
CA LEU A 150 7.15 16.85 3.25
C LEU A 150 8.26 16.00 3.89
N TYR A 151 9.52 16.40 3.74
CA TYR A 151 10.66 15.62 4.20
C TYR A 151 10.79 15.59 5.73
N CYS A 152 10.49 16.68 6.43
CA CYS A 152 10.55 16.67 7.90
C CYS A 152 9.39 15.89 8.54
N ASN A 153 8.18 15.93 7.96
CA ASN A 153 7.09 15.06 8.40
C ASN A 153 7.42 13.59 8.12
N ALA A 154 8.02 13.28 6.96
CA ALA A 154 8.50 11.94 6.64
C ALA A 154 9.55 11.46 7.66
N ALA A 155 10.57 12.28 7.96
CA ALA A 155 11.62 11.95 8.93
C ALA A 155 11.09 11.64 10.34
N ALA A 156 10.00 12.31 10.75
CA ALA A 156 9.38 12.12 12.05
C ALA A 156 8.39 10.94 12.11
N SER A 157 7.60 10.73 11.05
CA SER A 157 6.48 9.76 11.05
C SER A 157 6.79 8.43 10.37
N TYR A 158 7.80 8.35 9.50
CA TYR A 158 8.12 7.14 8.76
C TYR A 158 8.91 6.14 9.61
N GLN A 159 8.34 4.95 9.79
CA GLN A 159 8.96 3.83 10.49
C GLN A 159 9.50 2.80 9.47
N PRO A 160 10.81 2.51 9.46
CA PRO A 160 11.39 1.49 8.59
C PRO A 160 11.03 0.07 9.07
N VAL A 161 11.04 -0.89 8.16
CA VAL A 161 10.80 -2.31 8.47
C VAL A 161 12.14 -3.00 8.66
N ILE A 162 12.51 -3.31 9.90
CA ILE A 162 13.83 -3.87 10.24
C ILE A 162 13.78 -5.39 10.24
N ALA A 163 14.47 -6.05 9.30
CA ALA A 163 14.60 -7.50 9.26
C ALA A 163 15.92 -7.95 9.89
N LYS A 164 15.89 -8.31 11.17
CA LYS A 164 17.07 -8.85 11.86
C LYS A 164 17.29 -10.31 11.50
N VAL A 165 18.29 -10.58 10.66
CA VAL A 165 18.85 -11.94 10.55
C VAL A 165 19.61 -12.23 11.84
N ARG A 166 18.93 -12.84 12.82
CA ARG A 166 19.60 -13.49 13.94
C ARG A 166 20.43 -14.64 13.38
N ARG A 167 21.72 -14.40 13.17
CA ARG A 167 22.71 -15.48 13.25
C ARG A 167 22.61 -16.01 14.67
N SER A 168 22.58 -17.33 14.83
CA SER A 168 22.76 -17.94 16.15
C SER A 168 24.03 -17.36 16.75
N GLU A 169 23.92 -16.74 17.92
CA GLU A 169 25.11 -16.44 18.71
C GLU A 169 25.84 -17.78 18.93
N PRO A 170 27.19 -17.82 18.88
CA PRO A 170 27.92 -19.02 19.20
C PRO A 170 27.46 -19.45 20.60
N MET A 171 26.91 -20.66 20.70
CA MET A 171 26.39 -21.16 21.97
C MET A 171 27.53 -21.10 22.99
N ASP A 172 27.27 -20.45 24.11
CA ASP A 172 28.18 -20.43 25.25
C ASP A 172 28.61 -21.88 25.56
N GLU A 173 29.90 -22.07 25.86
CA GLU A 173 30.52 -23.40 25.94
C GLU A 173 29.81 -24.29 26.98
N ARG A 174 29.39 -23.71 28.11
CA ARG A 174 28.60 -24.39 29.15
C ARG A 174 27.21 -24.76 28.65
N THR A 175 26.59 -23.89 27.85
CA THR A 175 25.29 -24.15 27.21
C THR A 175 25.38 -25.27 26.17
N GLN A 176 26.44 -25.30 25.36
CA GLN A 176 26.72 -26.37 24.41
C GLN A 176 26.98 -27.71 25.14
N GLN A 177 27.79 -27.70 26.21
CA GLN A 177 28.06 -28.87 27.03
C GLN A 177 26.78 -29.42 27.69
N ARG A 178 25.91 -28.56 28.23
CA ARG A 178 24.61 -28.95 28.79
C ARG A 178 23.68 -29.57 27.75
N GLN A 179 23.63 -29.01 26.54
CA GLN A 179 22.86 -29.61 25.43
C GLN A 179 23.42 -30.99 25.05
N GLN A 180 24.74 -31.14 24.97
CA GLN A 180 25.40 -32.40 24.66
C GLN A 180 25.17 -33.47 25.75
N CYS A 181 25.31 -33.10 27.02
CA CYS A 181 24.99 -33.95 28.18
C CYS A 181 23.51 -34.40 28.16
N SER A 182 22.57 -33.49 27.87
CA SER A 182 21.15 -33.81 27.74
C SER A 182 20.88 -34.84 26.62
N MET A 183 21.43 -34.62 25.43
CA MET A 183 21.30 -35.55 24.30
C MET A 183 21.90 -36.93 24.59
N LEU A 184 23.08 -36.98 25.22
CA LEU A 184 23.73 -38.24 25.60
C LEU A 184 23.02 -38.95 26.75
N THR A 185 22.37 -38.22 27.66
CA THR A 185 21.51 -38.80 28.70
C THR A 185 20.32 -39.53 28.08
N ILE A 186 19.65 -38.93 27.08
CA ILE A 186 18.57 -39.59 26.32
C ILE A 186 19.09 -40.80 25.55
N LYS A 187 20.27 -40.71 24.91
CA LYS A 187 20.93 -41.82 24.19
C LYS A 187 21.17 -43.01 25.14
N ALA A 188 21.86 -42.77 26.26
CA ALA A 188 22.20 -43.79 27.25
C ALA A 188 20.96 -44.43 27.89
N ALA A 189 19.92 -43.64 28.20
CA ALA A 189 18.65 -44.15 28.71
C ALA A 189 17.94 -45.09 27.72
N ARG A 190 18.03 -44.80 26.42
CA ARG A 190 17.42 -45.60 25.34
C ARG A 190 18.18 -46.88 25.05
N THR A 191 19.51 -46.84 24.98
CA THR A 191 20.32 -47.98 24.53
C THR A 191 20.83 -48.87 25.67
N ARG A 192 21.03 -48.30 26.86
CA ARG A 192 21.62 -48.93 28.05
C ARG A 192 22.98 -49.62 27.81
N LYS A 193 23.70 -49.25 26.76
CA LYS A 193 25.04 -49.78 26.48
C LYS A 193 26.08 -49.07 27.35
N THR A 194 27.04 -49.83 27.86
CA THR A 194 28.16 -49.31 28.68
C THR A 194 28.92 -48.18 28.00
N ILE A 195 29.07 -48.25 26.66
CA ILE A 195 29.73 -47.23 25.84
C ILE A 195 28.93 -45.90 25.86
N ASP A 196 27.61 -45.96 25.68
CA ASP A 196 26.75 -44.76 25.67
C ASP A 196 26.64 -44.13 27.07
N ILE A 197 26.70 -44.95 28.12
CA ILE A 197 26.76 -44.51 29.53
C ILE A 197 28.08 -43.77 29.80
N TYR A 198 29.22 -44.33 29.35
CA TYR A 198 30.53 -43.69 29.47
C TYR A 198 30.62 -42.37 28.69
N GLU A 199 30.06 -42.31 27.46
CA GLU A 199 29.96 -41.06 26.70
C GLU A 199 29.16 -39.98 27.43
N ARG A 200 28.01 -40.34 28.03
CA ARG A 200 27.21 -39.44 28.88
C ARG A 200 28.03 -38.93 30.06
N ASP A 201 28.63 -39.82 30.83
CA ASP A 201 29.31 -39.46 32.08
C ASP A 201 30.52 -38.55 31.82
N LYS A 202 31.26 -38.81 30.73
CA LYS A 202 32.34 -37.93 30.25
C LYS A 202 31.85 -36.53 29.85
N ALA A 203 30.68 -36.42 29.23
CA ALA A 203 30.13 -35.12 28.81
C ALA A 203 29.51 -34.31 29.96
N CYS A 204 28.90 -35.00 30.93
CA CYS A 204 28.21 -34.38 32.06
C CYS A 204 29.13 -34.08 33.27
N GLY A 205 30.29 -34.73 33.38
CA GLY A 205 31.20 -34.63 34.53
C GLY A 205 32.03 -33.34 34.66
N GLY A 206 31.59 -32.21 34.11
CA GLY A 206 32.33 -30.94 34.10
C GLY A 206 31.84 -29.86 35.07
N ASP A 207 30.79 -30.13 35.85
CA ASP A 207 30.19 -29.18 36.81
C ASP A 207 30.76 -29.40 38.25
N THR A 208 32.08 -29.26 38.44
CA THR A 208 32.77 -29.22 39.76
C THR A 208 33.65 -28.00 39.90
#